data_AF-X1PD86-F1
#
_entry.id   AF-X1PD86-F1
#
_cell.length_a   1.000
_cell.length_b   1.000
_cell.length_c   1.000
_cell.angle_alpha   90.00
_cell.angle_beta   90.00
_cell.angle_gamma   90.00
#
_symmetry.space_group_name_H-M   'P 1'
#
loop_
_entity.id
_entity.type
_entity.pdbx_description
1 polymer ?
#
loop_
_entity_poly.entity_id
_entity_poly.type
_entity_poly.pdbx_seq_one_letter_code
_entity_poly.pdbx_strand_id
1 'polypeptide(L)'
;MERAPQSEQLFPVEREYARCVTALNCTGILTLLPKSGKLGVIGIDGREYPVPTQGQVVELFANNRELVARKVPQGFDRLELTPIAMPIPHLIVLMKAAILKHAAEGKIYQTRRSPSDPLIPVRVNTEKHVWIWDILRQALDID
;
A
#
# COMPACT_ATOMS: atom_id res chain seq x y z
N MET A 1 -20.94 -10.30 36.02
CA MET A 1 -19.78 -10.42 35.12
C MET A 1 -19.72 -9.16 34.27
N GLU A 2 -19.03 -8.14 34.76
CA GLU A 2 -18.73 -6.95 33.97
C GLU A 2 -17.77 -7.35 32.85
N ARG A 3 -18.16 -7.10 31.60
CA ARG A 3 -17.20 -7.07 30.50
C ARG A 3 -16.34 -5.84 30.74
N ALA A 4 -15.02 -6.05 30.90
CA ALA A 4 -14.06 -4.97 30.85
C ALA A 4 -14.32 -4.11 29.60
N PRO A 5 -14.20 -2.77 29.68
CA PRO A 5 -14.35 -1.92 28.51
C PRO A 5 -13.32 -2.37 27.49
N GLN A 6 -13.78 -2.70 26.27
CA GLN A 6 -12.89 -2.84 25.14
C GLN A 6 -12.14 -1.51 25.04
N SER A 7 -10.86 -1.49 25.41
CA SER A 7 -10.01 -0.33 25.19
C SER A 7 -10.16 0.05 23.72
N GLU A 8 -10.72 1.23 23.42
CA GLU A 8 -10.92 1.72 22.06
C GLU A 8 -9.57 1.73 21.34
N GLN A 9 -9.31 0.68 20.58
CA GLN A 9 -8.19 0.64 19.67
C GLN A 9 -8.56 1.62 18.55
N LEU A 10 -8.07 2.86 18.66
CA LEU A 10 -8.39 3.96 17.73
C LEU A 10 -8.15 3.59 16.27
N PHE A 11 -7.21 2.67 16.02
CA PHE A 11 -6.85 2.19 14.69
C PHE A 11 -6.35 0.73 14.77
N PRO A 12 -6.74 -0.18 13.87
CA PRO A 12 -6.34 -1.59 13.89
C PRO A 12 -4.96 -1.79 13.25
N VAL A 13 -3.91 -1.30 13.91
CA VAL A 13 -2.52 -1.24 13.36
C VAL A 13 -2.02 -2.60 12.91
N GLU A 14 -2.21 -3.64 13.72
CA GLU A 14 -1.64 -4.97 13.49
C GLU A 14 -2.21 -5.63 12.24
N ARG A 15 -3.54 -5.52 12.07
CA ARG A 15 -4.27 -6.03 10.91
C ARG A 15 -3.85 -5.30 9.64
N GLU A 16 -3.79 -3.98 9.70
CA GLU A 16 -3.44 -3.15 8.55
C GLU A 16 -1.95 -3.32 8.15
N TYR A 17 -1.06 -3.50 9.13
CA TYR A 17 0.34 -3.86 8.89
C TYR A 17 0.45 -5.19 8.15
N ALA A 18 -0.22 -6.24 8.62
CA ALA A 18 -0.21 -7.55 7.97
C ALA A 18 -0.76 -7.48 6.54
N ARG A 19 -1.83 -6.70 6.31
CA ARG A 19 -2.37 -6.42 4.97
C ARG A 19 -1.31 -5.81 4.06
N CYS A 20 -0.63 -4.76 4.52
CA CYS A 20 0.38 -4.05 3.74
C CYS A 20 1.56 -4.96 3.38
N VAL A 21 2.15 -5.65 4.36
CA VAL A 21 3.30 -6.54 4.14
C VAL A 21 2.94 -7.67 3.19
N THR A 22 1.75 -8.26 3.34
CA THR A 22 1.26 -9.30 2.42
C THR A 22 1.14 -8.77 1.00
N ALA A 23 0.53 -7.59 0.82
CA ALA A 23 0.38 -6.98 -0.50
C ALA A 23 1.74 -6.68 -1.16
N LEU A 24 2.67 -6.04 -0.45
CA LEU A 24 4.00 -5.73 -0.95
C LEU A 24 4.83 -6.98 -1.26
N ASN A 25 4.64 -8.06 -0.50
CA ASN A 25 5.30 -9.34 -0.75
C ASN A 25 4.73 -10.04 -1.99
N CYS A 26 3.40 -10.09 -2.12
CA CYS A 26 2.73 -10.73 -3.26
C CYS A 26 2.98 -10.04 -4.60
N THR A 27 3.35 -8.75 -4.60
CA THR A 27 3.73 -7.99 -5.80
C THR A 27 5.22 -8.10 -6.13
N GLY A 28 6.02 -8.75 -5.28
CA GLY A 28 7.48 -8.84 -5.43
C GLY A 28 8.21 -7.54 -5.13
N ILE A 29 7.55 -6.54 -4.54
CA ILE A 29 8.20 -5.31 -4.07
C ILE A 29 9.17 -5.64 -2.94
N LEU A 30 8.78 -6.53 -2.03
CA LEU A 30 9.66 -7.02 -0.98
C LEU A 30 10.52 -8.17 -1.50
N THR A 31 11.83 -8.02 -1.37
CA THR A 31 12.81 -9.04 -1.70
C THR A 31 13.64 -9.40 -0.48
N LEU A 32 14.23 -10.61 -0.47
CA LEU A 32 15.22 -10.96 0.54
C LEU A 32 16.48 -10.14 0.32
N LEU A 33 16.82 -9.31 1.30
CA LEU A 33 17.96 -8.41 1.25
C LEU A 33 19.27 -9.20 1.47
N PRO A 34 20.28 -9.02 0.60
CA PRO A 34 21.45 -9.91 0.55
C PRO A 34 22.34 -9.84 1.80
N LYS A 35 22.50 -8.68 2.44
CA LYS A 35 23.36 -8.48 3.61
C LYS A 35 22.62 -8.77 4.92
N SER A 36 21.40 -8.26 5.05
CA SER A 36 20.64 -8.39 6.30
C SER A 36 19.81 -9.67 6.40
N GLY A 37 19.53 -10.36 5.29
CA GLY A 37 18.65 -11.52 5.25
C GLY A 37 17.18 -11.22 5.60
N LYS A 38 16.81 -9.94 5.63
CA LYS A 38 15.45 -9.48 5.93
C LYS A 38 14.68 -9.19 4.65
N LEU A 39 13.35 -9.20 4.72
CA LEU A 39 12.54 -8.66 3.63
C LEU A 39 12.63 -7.14 3.60
N GLY A 40 12.73 -6.57 2.40
CA GLY A 40 12.81 -5.12 2.19
C GLY A 40 13.06 -4.75 0.74
N VAL A 41 13.54 -3.52 0.55
CA VAL A 41 13.88 -2.97 -0.78
C VAL A 41 15.34 -2.52 -0.82
N ILE A 42 15.96 -2.61 -1.99
CA ILE A 42 17.25 -1.97 -2.25
C ILE A 42 16.96 -0.57 -2.80
N GLY A 43 17.57 0.43 -2.17
CA GLY A 43 17.36 1.83 -2.51
C GLY A 43 18.08 2.25 -3.79
N ILE A 44 17.71 3.43 -4.30
CA ILE A 44 18.42 4.11 -5.40
C ILE A 44 19.90 4.37 -5.10
N ASP A 45 20.26 4.41 -3.81
CA ASP A 45 21.62 4.59 -3.31
C ASP A 45 22.36 3.26 -3.08
N GLY A 46 21.76 2.14 -3.46
CA GLY A 46 22.30 0.79 -3.28
C GLY A 46 22.26 0.30 -1.82
N ARG A 47 21.62 1.03 -0.89
CA ARG A 47 21.48 0.60 0.50
C ARG A 47 20.27 -0.31 0.69
N GLU A 48 20.33 -1.13 1.74
CA GLU A 48 19.22 -2.01 2.12
C GLU A 48 18.26 -1.28 3.05
N TYR A 49 16.98 -1.32 2.72
CA TYR A 49 15.89 -0.77 3.52
C TYR A 49 14.95 -1.91 3.92
N PRO A 50 15.15 -2.52 5.10
CA PRO A 50 14.24 -3.57 5.59
C PRO A 50 12.86 -2.97 5.83
N VAL A 51 11.82 -3.81 5.69
CA VAL A 51 10.46 -3.45 6.09
C VAL A 51 10.46 -3.06 7.58
N PRO A 52 9.80 -1.96 7.98
CA PRO A 52 9.66 -1.61 9.39
C PRO A 52 8.97 -2.75 10.14
N THR A 53 9.40 -3.04 11.36
CA THR A 53 8.75 -4.09 12.15
C THR A 53 7.36 -3.65 12.61
N GLN A 54 6.48 -4.62 12.87
CA GLN A 54 5.15 -4.32 13.43
C GLN A 54 5.25 -3.48 14.71
N GLY A 55 6.22 -3.78 15.59
CA GLY A 55 6.45 -3.02 16.82
C GLY A 55 6.82 -1.55 16.56
N GLN A 56 7.67 -1.28 15.57
CA GLN A 56 8.01 0.10 15.17
C GLN A 56 6.77 0.86 14.67
N VAL A 57 5.88 0.21 13.92
CA VAL A 57 4.65 0.83 13.44
C VAL A 57 3.66 1.07 14.59
N VAL A 58 3.49 0.11 15.50
CA VAL A 58 2.65 0.27 16.70
C VAL A 58 3.14 1.43 17.57
N GLU A 59 4.45 1.51 17.79
CA GLU A 59 5.07 2.60 18.55
C GLU A 59 4.85 3.97 17.87
N LEU A 60 4.97 4.04 16.54
CA LEU A 60 4.65 5.27 15.79
C LEU A 60 3.21 5.71 16.00
N PHE A 61 2.23 4.79 15.98
CA PHE A 61 0.83 5.12 16.24
C PHE A 61 0.60 5.54 17.69
N ALA A 62 1.24 4.87 18.66
CA ALA A 62 1.15 5.22 20.07
C ALA A 62 1.70 6.63 20.34
N ASN A 63 2.86 6.96 19.77
CA ASN A 63 3.49 8.27 19.90
C ASN A 63 2.70 9.40 19.20
N ASN A 64 1.83 9.05 18.25
CA ASN A 64 1.01 9.99 17.48
C ASN A 64 -0.50 9.88 17.79
N ARG A 65 -0.86 9.38 18.98
CA ARG A 65 -2.25 9.05 19.35
C ARG A 65 -3.25 10.18 19.11
N GLU A 66 -2.89 11.43 19.43
CA GLU A 66 -3.75 12.59 19.22
C GLU A 66 -4.00 12.89 17.73
N LEU A 67 -2.99 12.67 16.89
CA LEU A 67 -3.14 12.82 15.44
C LEU A 67 -4.04 11.72 14.89
N VAL A 68 -3.84 10.47 15.32
CA VAL A 68 -4.67 9.32 14.93
C VAL A 68 -6.13 9.56 15.32
N ALA A 69 -6.38 9.97 16.57
CA ALA A 69 -7.73 10.25 17.06
C ALA A 69 -8.46 11.34 16.25
N ARG A 70 -7.72 12.32 15.70
CA ARG A 70 -8.29 13.36 14.83
C ARG A 70 -8.50 12.89 13.38
N LYS A 71 -7.63 12.02 12.88
CA LYS A 71 -7.60 11.64 11.47
C LYS A 71 -8.53 10.47 11.13
N VAL A 72 -8.70 9.51 12.04
CA VAL A 72 -9.61 8.38 11.82
C VAL A 72 -11.06 8.83 11.54
N PRO A 73 -11.66 9.77 12.30
CA PRO A 73 -13.00 10.29 11.98
C PRO A 73 -13.09 11.05 10.64
N GLN A 74 -11.95 11.52 10.09
CA GLN A 74 -11.88 12.16 8.77
C GLN A 74 -11.82 11.15 7.62
N GLY A 75 -11.84 9.83 7.92
CA GLY A 75 -11.75 8.77 6.92
C GLY A 75 -10.33 8.27 6.65
N PHE A 76 -9.32 8.68 7.44
CA PHE A 76 -7.98 8.09 7.38
C PHE A 76 -7.94 6.78 8.18
N ASP A 77 -8.56 5.74 7.62
CA ASP A 77 -8.80 4.45 8.27
C ASP A 77 -7.93 3.30 7.72
N ARG A 78 -6.90 3.63 6.93
CA ARG A 78 -5.94 2.67 6.34
C ARG A 78 -4.49 3.02 6.63
N LEU A 79 -3.68 1.98 6.78
CA LEU A 79 -2.22 2.11 6.83
C LEU A 79 -1.69 2.03 5.40
N GLU A 80 -0.72 2.88 5.08
CA GLU A 80 0.02 2.79 3.83
C GLU A 80 1.51 2.63 4.15
N LEU A 81 2.13 1.56 3.64
CA LEU A 81 3.57 1.35 3.68
C LEU A 81 4.14 1.56 2.29
N THR A 82 4.95 2.61 2.13
CA THR A 82 5.46 3.03 0.83
C THR A 82 6.95 2.71 0.68
N PRO A 83 7.38 2.03 -0.41
CA PRO A 83 8.78 1.74 -0.67
C PRO A 83 9.53 2.97 -1.22
N ILE A 84 9.66 4.03 -0.43
CA ILE A 84 10.17 5.35 -0.85
C ILE A 84 11.58 5.26 -1.49
N ALA A 85 12.43 4.37 -0.98
CA ALA A 85 13.81 4.24 -1.47
C ALA A 85 13.90 3.51 -2.82
N MET A 86 12.88 2.76 -3.23
CA MET A 86 12.95 1.91 -4.43
C MET A 86 13.03 2.76 -5.71
N PRO A 87 13.88 2.38 -6.70
CA PRO A 87 13.89 3.05 -8.00
C PRO A 87 12.50 3.02 -8.66
N ILE A 88 11.98 4.20 -9.01
CA ILE A 88 10.66 4.36 -9.67
C ILE A 88 10.53 3.47 -10.92
N PRO A 89 11.52 3.36 -11.84
CA PRO A 89 11.40 2.49 -13.00
C PRO A 89 11.17 1.02 -12.62
N HIS A 90 11.81 0.55 -11.55
CA HIS A 90 11.62 -0.81 -11.06
C HIS A 90 10.22 -0.98 -10.47
N LEU A 91 9.78 -0.04 -9.62
CA LEU A 91 8.44 -0.05 -9.04
C LEU A 91 7.35 -0.09 -10.14
N ILE A 92 7.52 0.68 -11.22
CA ILE A 92 6.58 0.69 -12.36
C ILE A 92 6.47 -0.70 -12.99
N VAL A 93 7.58 -1.41 -13.19
CA VAL A 93 7.58 -2.76 -13.78
C VAL A 93 6.78 -3.73 -12.89
N LEU A 94 7.04 -3.73 -11.58
CA LEU A 94 6.33 -4.58 -10.63
C LEU A 94 4.83 -4.24 -10.57
N MET A 95 4.48 -2.96 -10.54
CA MET A 95 3.09 -2.50 -10.53
C MET A 95 2.35 -2.88 -11.81
N LYS A 96 2.99 -2.75 -13.00
CA LYS A 96 2.40 -3.20 -14.27
C LYS A 96 2.09 -4.70 -14.23
N ALA A 97 3.03 -5.51 -13.77
CA ALA A 97 2.85 -6.96 -13.65
C ALA A 97 1.71 -7.31 -12.69
N ALA A 98 1.65 -6.66 -11.53
CA ALA A 98 0.58 -6.87 -10.54
C ALA A 98 -0.81 -6.49 -11.07
N ILE A 99 -0.92 -5.33 -11.75
CA ILE A 99 -2.18 -4.87 -12.35
C ILE A 99 -2.65 -5.85 -13.43
N LEU A 100 -1.76 -6.25 -14.34
CA LEU A 100 -2.08 -7.20 -15.40
C LEU A 100 -2.54 -8.56 -14.86
N LYS A 101 -1.85 -9.07 -13.85
CA LYS A 101 -2.23 -10.31 -13.16
C LYS A 101 -3.63 -10.20 -12.56
N HIS A 102 -3.90 -9.16 -11.78
CA HIS A 102 -5.22 -8.99 -11.15
C HIS A 102 -6.34 -8.68 -12.16
N ALA A 103 -6.04 -8.02 -13.27
CA ALA A 103 -6.97 -7.83 -14.37
C ALA A 103 -7.36 -9.17 -15.00
N ALA A 104 -6.39 -10.05 -15.28
CA ALA A 104 -6.64 -11.39 -15.79
C ALA A 104 -7.44 -12.27 -14.82
N GLU A 105 -7.27 -12.06 -13.52
CA GLU A 105 -8.04 -12.73 -12.46
C GLU A 105 -9.44 -12.12 -12.23
N GLY A 106 -9.80 -11.02 -12.93
CA GLY A 106 -11.06 -10.32 -12.73
C GLY A 106 -11.19 -9.60 -11.38
N LYS A 107 -10.06 -9.27 -10.72
CA LYS A 107 -10.00 -8.73 -9.35
C LYS A 107 -9.85 -7.22 -9.27
N ILE A 108 -9.91 -6.51 -10.39
CA ILE A 108 -9.93 -5.05 -10.41
C ILE A 108 -11.36 -4.63 -10.67
N TYR A 109 -11.95 -3.89 -9.74
CA TYR A 109 -13.36 -3.54 -9.74
C TYR A 109 -13.59 -2.04 -9.86
N GLN A 110 -14.77 -1.67 -10.34
CA GLN A 110 -15.25 -0.29 -10.31
C GLN A 110 -15.39 0.21 -8.86
N THR A 111 -15.19 1.51 -8.67
CA THR A 111 -15.48 2.15 -7.38
C THR A 111 -16.96 2.01 -7.05
N ARG A 112 -17.25 1.41 -5.90
CA ARG A 112 -18.62 1.24 -5.39
C ARG A 112 -19.15 2.54 -4.80
N ARG A 113 -20.44 2.81 -4.94
CA ARG A 113 -21.12 3.96 -4.32
C ARG A 113 -21.53 3.66 -2.88
N SER A 114 -21.85 2.39 -2.60
CA SER A 114 -22.19 1.85 -1.29
C SER A 114 -21.43 0.55 -1.01
N PRO A 115 -21.11 0.22 0.26
CA PRO A 115 -20.55 -1.08 0.63
C PRO A 115 -21.38 -2.30 0.20
N SER A 116 -22.68 -2.12 -0.02
CA SER A 116 -23.61 -3.16 -0.48
C SER A 116 -23.59 -3.39 -2.00
N ASP A 117 -23.01 -2.46 -2.78
CA ASP A 117 -23.02 -2.57 -4.23
C ASP A 117 -22.20 -3.79 -4.69
N PRO A 118 -22.61 -4.46 -5.79
CA PRO A 118 -21.87 -5.59 -6.32
C PRO A 118 -20.48 -5.16 -6.81
N LEU A 119 -19.53 -6.10 -6.76
CA LEU A 119 -18.22 -5.92 -7.37
C LEU A 119 -18.35 -6.11 -8.88
N ILE A 120 -18.12 -5.03 -9.64
CA ILE A 120 -18.17 -5.06 -11.11
C ILE A 120 -16.73 -4.97 -11.63
N PRO A 121 -16.19 -6.02 -12.28
CA PRO A 121 -14.84 -5.98 -12.83
C PRO A 121 -14.67 -4.90 -13.91
N VAL A 122 -13.50 -4.29 -13.98
CA VAL A 122 -13.14 -3.34 -15.05
C VAL A 122 -12.24 -3.99 -16.09
N ARG A 123 -12.35 -3.51 -17.33
CA ARG A 123 -11.38 -3.80 -18.37
C ARG A 123 -10.19 -2.86 -18.23
N VAL A 124 -9.01 -3.42 -18.04
CA VAL A 124 -7.77 -2.65 -17.96
C VAL A 124 -7.13 -2.52 -19.35
N ASN A 125 -6.58 -1.35 -19.66
CA ASN A 125 -5.85 -1.11 -20.90
C ASN A 125 -4.49 -1.84 -20.89
N THR A 126 -4.34 -2.85 -21.73
CA THR A 126 -3.16 -3.75 -21.81
C THR A 126 -1.85 -3.10 -22.28
N GLU A 127 -1.87 -1.83 -22.69
CA GLU A 127 -0.69 -1.11 -23.18
C GLU A 127 -0.28 0.02 -22.23
N LYS A 128 -1.26 0.72 -21.64
CA LYS A 128 -1.04 1.93 -20.83
C LYS A 128 -1.74 1.85 -19.46
N HIS A 129 -1.11 1.13 -18.53
CA HIS A 129 -1.67 0.81 -17.21
C HIS A 129 -1.15 1.66 -16.06
N VAL A 130 0.09 2.13 -16.17
CA VAL A 130 0.76 2.91 -15.14
C VAL A 130 1.16 4.22 -15.80
N TRP A 131 0.69 5.32 -15.22
CA TRP A 131 0.91 6.67 -15.70
C TRP A 131 1.80 7.39 -14.70
N ILE A 132 2.82 8.09 -15.21
CA ILE A 132 3.62 9.00 -14.40
C ILE A 132 3.04 10.38 -14.62
N TRP A 133 2.77 11.12 -13.55
CA TRP A 133 2.15 12.45 -13.61
C TRP A 133 2.90 13.41 -14.56
N ASP A 134 4.22 13.36 -14.61
CA ASP A 134 5.01 14.19 -15.51
C ASP A 134 4.80 13.84 -17.00
N ILE A 135 4.59 12.55 -17.31
CA ILE A 135 4.23 12.10 -18.65
C ILE A 135 2.78 12.50 -18.97
N LEU A 136 1.89 12.44 -17.97
CA LEU A 136 0.50 12.87 -18.13
C LEU A 136 0.40 14.37 -18.40
N ARG A 137 1.16 15.21 -17.69
CA ARG A 137 1.23 16.65 -17.97
C ARG A 137 1.67 16.93 -19.40
N GLN A 138 2.74 16.29 -19.85
CA GLN A 138 3.18 16.41 -21.25
C GLN A 138 2.13 15.94 -22.26
N ALA A 139 1.24 15.01 -21.91
CA ALA A 139 0.15 14.56 -22.77
C ALA A 139 -1.11 15.44 -22.70
N LEU A 140 -1.30 16.19 -21.61
CA LEU A 140 -2.39 17.14 -21.39
C LEU A 140 -2.04 18.56 -21.88
N ASP A 141 -0.76 18.94 -21.88
CA ASP A 141 -0.24 20.23 -22.35
C ASP A 141 -0.05 20.28 -23.89
N ILE A 142 -0.65 19.33 -24.65
CA ILE A 142 -0.66 19.30 -26.12
C ILE A 142 -1.96 19.94 -26.69
N ASP A 143 -2.69 20.71 -25.89
CA ASP A 143 -3.81 21.54 -26.34
C ASP A 143 -3.40 23.02 -26.43
#